data_AF-A0A382GB46-F1
#
_entry.id   AF-A0A382GB46-F1
#
_cell.length_a   1.000
_cell.length_b   1.000
_cell.length_c   1.000
_cell.angle_alpha   90.00
_cell.angle_beta   90.00
_cell.angle_gamma   90.00
#
_symmetry.space_group_name_H-M   'P 1'
#
loop_
_entity.id
_entity.type
_entity.pdbx_description
1 polymer ?
#
loop_
_entity_poly.entity_id
_entity_poly.type
_entity_poly.pdbx_seq_one_letter_code
_entity_poly.pdbx_strand_id
1 'polypeptide(L)'
;MEMQFRYKFYRDPKFPFLKSLGIKHIFQSFDAGDDIGFIGILHLWWVRDSTGTVTDIWESEWIDSPHEGIALAKAVSQNKLYDEEKVVLAHKREIQKMAEKEGLRQLREKSRKDAEEESKNFLWN
;
A
#
# COMPACT_ATOMS: atom_id res chain seq x y z
N MET A 1 -21.63 -9.54 5.17
CA MET A 1 -20.38 -9.18 4.44
C MET A 1 -19.45 -8.36 5.31
N GLU A 2 -19.91 -7.26 5.89
CA GLU A 2 -19.09 -6.40 6.76
C GLU A 2 -18.39 -7.13 7.91
N MET A 3 -19.09 -7.96 8.69
CA MET A 3 -18.48 -8.68 9.81
C MET A 3 -17.29 -9.56 9.38
N GLN A 4 -17.41 -10.26 8.25
CA GLN A 4 -16.34 -11.09 7.71
C GLN A 4 -15.16 -10.25 7.21
N PHE A 5 -15.46 -9.11 6.57
CA PHE A 5 -14.45 -8.15 6.15
C PHE A 5 -13.71 -7.59 7.37
N ARG A 6 -14.42 -7.06 8.37
CA ARG A 6 -13.85 -6.52 9.61
C ARG A 6 -13.01 -7.56 10.35
N TYR A 7 -13.47 -8.81 10.42
CA TYR A 7 -12.69 -9.91 11.02
C TYR A 7 -11.34 -10.12 10.32
N LYS A 8 -11.31 -10.14 8.98
CA LYS A 8 -10.06 -10.24 8.22
C LYS A 8 -9.20 -8.99 8.40
N PHE A 9 -9.82 -7.82 8.31
CA PHE A 9 -9.18 -6.52 8.43
C PHE A 9 -8.44 -6.38 9.77
N TYR A 10 -9.08 -6.71 10.90
CA TYR A 10 -8.46 -6.64 12.23
C TYR A 10 -7.37 -7.68 12.49
N ARG A 11 -7.38 -8.79 11.75
CA ARG A 11 -6.35 -9.83 11.85
C ARG A 11 -5.17 -9.58 10.92
N ASP A 12 -5.25 -8.61 10.02
CA ASP A 12 -4.13 -8.26 9.14
C ASP A 12 -2.97 -7.70 9.98
N PRO A 13 -1.74 -8.26 9.88
CA PRO A 13 -0.58 -7.73 10.59
C PRO A 13 -0.31 -6.24 10.37
N LYS A 14 -0.78 -5.68 9.25
CA LYS A 14 -0.63 -4.26 8.91
C LYS A 14 -1.63 -3.37 9.62
N PHE A 15 -2.76 -3.91 10.09
CA PHE A 15 -3.87 -3.15 10.65
C PHE A 15 -3.46 -2.14 11.74
N PRO A 16 -2.64 -2.52 12.76
CA PRO A 16 -2.26 -1.59 13.82
C PRO A 16 -1.47 -0.36 13.33
N PHE A 17 -0.86 -0.45 12.15
CA PHE A 17 0.03 0.57 11.61
C PHE A 17 -0.65 1.51 10.60
N LEU A 18 -1.85 1.16 10.10
CA LEU A 18 -2.53 1.91 9.04
C LEU A 18 -2.69 3.39 9.39
N LYS A 19 -3.21 3.70 10.58
CA LYS A 19 -3.42 5.07 11.06
C LYS A 19 -2.11 5.87 11.12
N SER A 20 -1.01 5.23 11.53
CA SER A 20 0.32 5.84 11.64
C SER A 20 0.94 6.11 10.27
N LEU A 21 0.57 5.30 9.27
CA LEU A 21 0.92 5.52 7.86
C LEU A 21 0.00 6.57 7.18
N GLY A 22 -0.92 7.19 7.92
CA GLY A 22 -1.87 8.16 7.38
C GLY A 22 -3.08 7.54 6.68
N ILE A 23 -3.19 6.21 6.67
CA ILE A 23 -4.34 5.48 6.12
C ILE A 23 -5.45 5.51 7.18
N LYS A 24 -6.39 6.44 7.01
CA LYS A 24 -7.52 6.66 7.92
C LYS A 24 -8.87 6.31 7.33
N HIS A 25 -8.95 6.07 6.04
CA HIS A 25 -10.18 5.72 5.33
C HIS A 25 -9.93 4.49 4.47
N ILE A 26 -10.86 3.53 4.50
CA ILE A 26 -10.83 2.30 3.71
C ILE A 26 -12.18 2.19 3.01
N PHE A 27 -12.16 1.95 1.70
CA PHE A 27 -13.35 1.73 0.90
C PHE A 27 -13.28 0.33 0.30
N GLN A 28 -14.29 -0.50 0.58
CA GLN A 28 -14.40 -1.85 0.02
C GLN A 28 -15.72 -1.95 -0.76
N SER A 29 -15.62 -2.07 -2.08
CA SER A 29 -16.77 -2.41 -2.92
C SER A 29 -17.15 -3.88 -2.76
N PHE A 30 -18.44 -4.16 -2.69
CA PHE A 30 -18.99 -5.51 -2.75
C PHE A 30 -19.88 -5.63 -3.99
N ASP A 31 -19.66 -6.69 -4.74
CA ASP A 31 -20.48 -7.13 -5.86
C ASP A 31 -20.82 -8.62 -5.68
N ALA A 32 -21.95 -9.03 -6.25
CA ALA A 32 -22.36 -10.44 -6.28
C ALA A 32 -22.42 -10.98 -7.71
N GLY A 33 -21.41 -10.62 -8.51
CA GLY A 33 -21.27 -11.08 -9.89
C GLY A 33 -22.32 -10.52 -10.85
N ASP A 34 -22.35 -11.06 -12.06
CA ASP A 34 -23.10 -10.51 -13.20
C ASP A 34 -24.63 -10.52 -13.00
N ASP A 35 -25.16 -11.44 -12.18
CA ASP A 35 -26.60 -11.63 -12.00
C ASP A 35 -27.22 -10.68 -10.96
N ILE A 36 -26.49 -10.38 -9.88
CA ILE A 36 -26.97 -9.55 -8.76
C ILE A 36 -26.37 -8.14 -8.83
N GLY A 37 -25.18 -8.00 -9.42
CA GLY A 37 -24.51 -6.73 -9.62
C GLY A 37 -23.95 -6.13 -8.33
N PHE A 38 -23.83 -4.81 -8.34
CA PHE A 38 -23.28 -4.02 -7.24
C PHE A 38 -24.16 -4.10 -6.00
N ILE A 39 -23.55 -4.43 -4.85
CA ILE A 39 -24.25 -4.49 -3.56
C ILE A 39 -24.11 -3.16 -2.81
N GLY A 40 -22.91 -2.60 -2.79
CA GLY A 40 -22.60 -1.43 -1.97
C GLY A 40 -21.11 -1.27 -1.73
N ILE A 41 -20.73 -0.10 -1.23
CA ILE A 41 -19.37 0.17 -0.75
C ILE A 41 -19.43 0.28 0.77
N LEU A 42 -18.65 -0.56 1.46
CA LEU A 42 -18.36 -0.38 2.87
C LEU A 42 -17.24 0.64 3.01
N HIS A 43 -17.55 1.77 3.62
CA HIS A 43 -16.56 2.75 4.03
C HIS A 43 -16.26 2.58 5.51
N LEU A 44 -14.97 2.45 5.86
CA LEU A 44 -14.51 2.52 7.24
C LEU A 44 -13.59 3.71 7.42
N TRP A 45 -13.72 4.39 8.56
CA TRP A 45 -12.81 5.47 8.91
C TRP A 45 -12.34 5.38 10.36
N TRP A 46 -11.07 5.71 10.55
CA TRP A 46 -10.44 5.76 11.85
C TRP A 46 -10.89 7.00 12.60
N VAL A 47 -11.34 6.80 13.84
CA VAL A 47 -11.71 7.87 14.75
C VAL A 47 -10.73 7.90 15.91
N ARG A 48 -10.24 9.10 16.24
CA ARG A 48 -9.45 9.29 17.45
C ARG A 48 -10.37 9.18 18.66
N ASP A 49 -10.03 8.29 19.59
CA ASP A 49 -10.64 8.33 20.91
C ASP A 49 -10.19 9.61 21.65
N SER A 50 -11.17 10.45 22.00
CA SER A 50 -10.95 11.69 22.75
C SER A 50 -10.52 11.44 24.20
N THR A 51 -10.82 10.27 24.75
CA THR A 51 -10.48 9.89 26.13
C THR A 51 -9.12 9.18 26.25
N GLY A 52 -8.58 8.68 25.13
CA GLY A 52 -7.31 7.93 25.10
C GLY A 52 -7.37 6.53 25.70
N THR A 53 -8.57 6.01 26.01
CA THR A 53 -8.79 4.72 26.66
C THR A 53 -8.89 3.58 25.64
N VAL A 54 -9.40 3.87 24.45
CA VAL A 54 -9.62 2.92 23.36
C VAL A 54 -8.71 3.27 22.19
N THR A 55 -7.78 2.37 21.91
CA THR A 55 -6.96 2.44 20.70
C THR A 55 -7.71 1.77 19.55
N ASP A 56 -7.66 2.35 18.35
CA ASP A 56 -8.11 1.72 17.08
C ASP A 56 -9.63 1.61 16.87
N ILE A 57 -10.37 2.68 17.14
CA ILE A 57 -11.77 2.78 16.75
C ILE A 57 -11.87 2.99 15.23
N TRP A 58 -12.59 2.10 14.56
CA TRP A 58 -12.95 2.19 13.14
C TRP A 58 -14.46 2.12 12.98
N GLU A 59 -15.06 3.27 12.69
CA GLU A 59 -16.48 3.40 12.35
C GLU A 59 -16.73 2.88 10.94
N SER A 60 -18.00 2.60 10.60
CA SER A 60 -18.40 2.26 9.23
C SER A 60 -19.72 2.86 8.82
N GLU A 61 -19.87 2.96 7.50
CA GLU A 61 -21.12 3.23 6.82
C GLU A 61 -21.19 2.41 5.53
N TRP A 62 -22.42 2.11 5.10
CA TRP A 62 -22.69 1.53 3.79
C TRP A 62 -23.11 2.62 2.83
N ILE A 63 -22.55 2.59 1.63
CA ILE A 63 -22.85 3.52 0.54
C ILE A 63 -23.50 2.72 -0.58
N ASP A 64 -24.75 3.06 -0.89
CA ASP A 64 -25.59 2.31 -1.82
C ASP A 64 -25.36 2.65 -3.29
N SER A 65 -24.58 3.71 -3.57
CA SER A 65 -24.27 4.17 -4.93
C SER A 65 -22.77 4.21 -5.20
N PRO A 66 -22.30 3.63 -6.32
CA PRO A 66 -20.90 3.75 -6.73
C PRO A 66 -20.45 5.21 -6.89
N HIS A 67 -21.35 6.07 -7.38
CA HIS A 67 -21.05 7.49 -7.61
C HIS A 67 -20.78 8.23 -6.30
N GLU A 68 -21.56 7.96 -5.26
CA GLU A 68 -21.38 8.55 -3.93
C GLU A 68 -20.09 8.05 -3.29
N GLY A 69 -19.79 6.76 -3.41
CA GLY A 69 -18.55 6.18 -2.90
C GLY A 69 -17.31 6.79 -3.56
N ILE A 70 -17.34 6.98 -4.89
CA ILE A 70 -16.25 7.65 -5.63
C ILE A 70 -16.13 9.12 -5.22
N ALA A 71 -17.24 9.83 -5.07
CA ALA A 71 -17.24 11.24 -4.65
C ALA A 71 -16.63 11.40 -3.25
N LEU A 72 -16.99 10.54 -2.29
CA LEU A 72 -16.45 10.55 -0.94
C LEU A 72 -14.95 10.19 -0.94
N ALA A 73 -14.56 9.13 -1.65
CA ALA A 73 -13.14 8.74 -1.78
C ALA A 73 -12.29 9.88 -2.37
N LYS A 74 -12.84 10.60 -3.37
CA LYS A 74 -12.20 11.78 -3.96
C LYS A 74 -12.08 12.92 -2.96
N ALA A 75 -13.15 13.24 -2.22
CA ALA A 75 -13.14 14.30 -1.21
C ALA A 75 -12.11 14.01 -0.10
N VAL A 76 -12.03 12.76 0.36
CA VAL A 76 -11.02 12.30 1.33
C VAL A 76 -9.60 12.46 0.77
N SER A 77 -9.38 12.08 -0.49
CA SER A 77 -8.07 12.21 -1.14
C SER A 77 -7.64 13.68 -1.30
N GLN A 78 -8.56 14.55 -1.70
CA GLN A 78 -8.31 15.98 -1.90
C GLN A 78 -8.05 16.74 -0.59
N ASN A 79 -8.56 16.25 0.55
CA ASN A 79 -8.39 16.88 1.85
C ASN A 79 -7.10 16.43 2.58
N LYS A 80 -6.19 15.75 1.89
CA LYS A 80 -4.88 15.40 2.45
C LYS A 80 -4.00 16.64 2.55
N LEU A 81 -3.21 16.74 3.63
CA LEU A 81 -2.25 17.84 3.84
C LEU A 81 -1.03 17.78 2.90
N TYR A 82 -0.96 16.75 2.06
CA TYR A 82 0.16 16.48 1.17
C TYR A 82 -0.34 16.01 -0.20
N ASP A 83 0.50 16.23 -1.20
CA ASP A 83 0.29 15.80 -2.58
C ASP A 83 0.72 14.34 -2.72
N GLU A 84 -0.26 13.44 -2.76
CA GLU A 84 -0.04 11.99 -2.80
C GLU A 84 0.74 11.55 -4.05
N GLU A 85 0.49 12.18 -5.20
CA GLU A 85 1.19 11.87 -6.45
C GLU A 85 2.67 12.19 -6.34
N LYS A 86 3.02 13.35 -5.76
CA LYS A 86 4.42 13.71 -5.50
C LYS A 86 5.11 12.75 -4.55
N VAL A 87 4.43 12.29 -3.50
CA VAL A 87 4.99 11.32 -2.54
C VAL A 87 5.28 10.00 -3.25
N VAL A 88 4.34 9.47 -4.04
CA VAL A 88 4.53 8.24 -4.82
C VAL A 88 5.68 8.40 -5.81
N LEU A 89 5.75 9.53 -6.51
CA LEU A 89 6.81 9.80 -7.48
C LEU A 89 8.19 9.89 -6.81
N ALA A 90 8.30 10.55 -5.66
CA ALA A 90 9.54 10.60 -4.88
C ALA A 90 9.99 9.20 -4.48
N HIS A 91 9.08 8.37 -3.97
CA HIS A 91 9.39 7.00 -3.58
C HIS A 91 9.85 6.14 -4.77
N LYS A 92 9.14 6.23 -5.91
CA LYS A 92 9.53 5.52 -7.15
C LYS A 92 10.94 5.89 -7.61
N ARG A 93 11.29 7.18 -7.56
CA ARG A 93 12.64 7.65 -7.92
C ARG A 93 13.72 7.06 -7.02
N GLU A 94 13.48 6.98 -5.72
CA GLU A 94 14.45 6.38 -4.79
C GLU A 94 14.58 4.86 -4.98
N ILE A 95 13.47 4.14 -5.22
CA ILE A 95 13.53 2.72 -5.58
C ILE A 95 14.37 2.51 -6.83
N GLN A 96 14.15 3.32 -7.87
CA GLN A 96 14.88 3.22 -9.11
C GLN A 96 16.39 3.46 -8.91
N LYS A 97 16.78 4.50 -8.16
CA LYS A 97 18.19 4.76 -7.83
C LYS A 97 18.83 3.59 -7.08
N MET A 98 18.12 3.00 -6.12
CA MET A 98 18.62 1.83 -5.38
C MET A 98 18.81 0.63 -6.30
N ALA A 99 17.85 0.37 -7.20
CA ALA A 99 17.95 -0.71 -8.18
C ALA A 99 19.12 -0.52 -9.14
N GLU A 100 19.34 0.70 -9.65
CA GLU A 100 20.47 1.05 -10.52
C GLU A 100 21.81 0.84 -9.79
N LYS A 101 21.92 1.29 -8.54
CA LYS A 101 23.11 1.12 -7.72
C LYS A 101 23.43 -0.36 -7.47
N GLU A 102 22.41 -1.16 -7.19
CA GLU A 102 22.56 -2.59 -6.96
C GLU A 102 22.94 -3.33 -8.25
N GLY A 103 22.32 -3.00 -9.39
CA GLY A 103 22.69 -3.55 -10.69
C GLY A 103 24.16 -3.26 -11.06
N LEU A 104 24.62 -2.03 -10.83
CA LEU A 104 26.03 -1.66 -11.01
C LEU A 104 26.98 -2.43 -10.10
N ARG A 105 26.58 -2.67 -8.85
CA ARG A 105 27.36 -3.46 -7.90
C ARG A 105 27.52 -4.90 -8.39
N GLN A 106 26.44 -5.53 -8.84
CA GLN A 106 26.45 -6.90 -9.35
C GLN A 106 27.31 -7.03 -10.62
N LEU A 107 27.23 -6.07 -11.54
CA LEU A 107 28.09 -6.03 -12.73
C LEU A 107 29.58 -5.95 -12.35
N ARG A 108 29.94 -5.07 -11.40
CA ARG A 108 31.33 -4.95 -10.92
C ARG A 108 31.83 -6.23 -10.26
N GLU A 109 31.00 -6.86 -9.42
CA GLU A 109 31.36 -8.11 -8.78
C GLU A 109 31.54 -9.25 -9.80
N LYS A 110 30.70 -9.30 -10.83
CA LYS A 110 30.85 -10.26 -11.93
C LYS A 110 32.15 -10.03 -12.71
N SER A 111 32.40 -8.80 -13.17
CA SER A 111 33.64 -8.48 -13.90
C SER A 111 34.91 -8.80 -13.08
N ARG A 112 34.87 -8.60 -11.76
CA ARG A 112 35.99 -8.98 -10.89
C ARG A 112 36.21 -10.49 -10.85
N LYS A 113 35.15 -11.28 -10.73
CA LYS A 113 35.23 -12.74 -10.74
C LYS A 113 35.73 -13.27 -12.08
N ASP A 114 35.22 -12.73 -13.17
CA ASP A 114 35.62 -13.11 -14.53
C ASP A 114 37.13 -12.84 -14.73
N ALA A 115 37.64 -11.67 -14.29
CA ALA A 115 39.07 -11.36 -14.32
C ALA A 115 39.94 -12.26 -13.41
N GLU A 116 39.44 -12.63 -12.22
CA GLU A 116 40.11 -13.57 -11.32
C GLU A 116 40.18 -14.99 -11.93
N GLU A 117 39.15 -15.44 -12.66
CA GLU A 117 39.14 -16.72 -13.37
C GLU A 117 40.07 -16.71 -14.60
N GLU A 118 40.03 -15.65 -15.42
CA GLU A 118 40.95 -15.48 -16.54
C GLU A 118 42.42 -15.48 -16.08
N SER A 119 42.74 -14.76 -15.01
CA SER A 119 44.09 -14.74 -14.44
C SER A 119 44.54 -16.12 -13.95
N LYS A 120 43.65 -16.91 -13.33
CA LYS A 120 43.96 -18.29 -12.93
C LYS A 120 44.19 -19.18 -14.14
N ASN A 121 43.33 -19.13 -15.14
CA ASN A 121 43.48 -19.93 -16.36
C ASN A 121 44.78 -19.62 -17.12
N PHE A 122 45.23 -18.36 -17.13
CA PHE A 122 46.52 -17.99 -17.71
C PHE A 122 47.72 -18.52 -16.91
N LEU A 123 47.64 -18.58 -15.58
CA LEU A 123 48.74 -19.06 -14.71
C LEU A 123 48.91 -20.59 -14.71
N TRP A 124 47.90 -21.35 -15.18
CA TRP A 124 47.92 -22.82 -15.23
C TRP A 124 48.10 -23.40 -16.64
N ASN A 125 48.27 -22.53 -17.65
CA ASN A 125 48.71 -22.90 -19.01
C ASN A 125 50.20 -22.58 -19.20
#